data_AF-A0AA37T208-F1
#
_entry.id   AF-A0AA37T208-F1
#
_cell.length_a   1.000
_cell.length_b   1.000
_cell.length_c   1.000
_cell.angle_alpha   90.00
_cell.angle_beta   90.00
_cell.angle_gamma   90.00
#
_symmetry.space_group_name_H-M   'P 1'
#
loop_
_entity.id
_entity.type
_entity.pdbx_description
1 polymer ?
#
loop_
_entity_poly.entity_id
_entity_poly.type
_entity_poly.pdbx_seq_one_letter_code
_entity_poly.pdbx_strand_id
1 'polypeptide(L)'
;MKKILLAAAIGSILFASAGVYAQPSGKDEIISMFKQLDLSRSQKQEVRAIMQQLREDNSLYAADKSEIKLQIDSLFALDTWDSALANGIVDMQILSSTQTALNIATAKHQAFQVLTDEQKTELSEKTPSTNKQKSAQKKIAKLSRRLNLSETQDADLESLMEKQIADISAFESEINAHKLAKKALIQADEFDQDAWNNLQMNYASTRASIRLIKLETRFNFRKVLNEVQLEKLSKIENRKKHGQRRG
;
A
#
# COMPACT_ATOMS: atom_id res chain seq x y z
N MET A 1 5.98 26.01 -25.44
CA MET A 1 7.05 25.14 -24.88
C MET A 1 6.49 23.75 -24.66
N LYS A 2 7.08 22.73 -25.30
CA LYS A 2 6.59 21.34 -25.26
C LYS A 2 6.85 20.77 -23.86
N LYS A 3 5.79 20.51 -23.08
CA LYS A 3 5.88 19.81 -21.79
C LYS A 3 6.32 18.37 -22.05
N ILE A 4 7.54 18.02 -21.65
CA ILE A 4 8.05 16.64 -21.71
C ILE A 4 7.28 15.86 -20.65
N LEU A 5 6.36 15.00 -21.08
CA LEU A 5 5.63 14.07 -20.22
C LEU A 5 6.61 12.96 -19.80
N LEU A 6 7.17 13.08 -18.59
CA LEU A 6 7.87 11.97 -17.94
C LEU A 6 6.84 10.92 -17.54
N ALA A 7 6.74 9.87 -18.36
CA ALA A 7 5.90 8.71 -18.11
C ALA A 7 6.58 7.78 -17.09
N ALA A 8 6.51 8.13 -15.79
CA ALA A 8 6.87 7.21 -14.71
C ALA A 8 5.64 6.44 -14.24
N ALA A 9 5.67 5.11 -14.38
CA ALA A 9 4.56 4.19 -14.10
C ALA A 9 4.38 3.95 -12.59
N ILE A 10 4.18 5.01 -11.80
CA ILE A 10 3.97 4.86 -10.36
C ILE A 10 2.48 4.69 -10.06
N GLY A 11 2.13 3.46 -9.67
CA GLY A 11 0.78 3.07 -9.31
C GLY A 11 0.23 3.83 -8.09
N SER A 12 -0.93 4.46 -8.28
CA SER A 12 -1.89 4.85 -7.23
C SER A 12 -1.32 5.60 -6.01
N ILE A 13 -0.62 6.72 -6.24
CA ILE A 13 -0.30 7.67 -5.16
C ILE A 13 -1.51 8.56 -4.96
N LEU A 14 -2.38 8.27 -3.97
CA LEU A 14 -3.37 9.24 -3.51
C LEU A 14 -3.68 9.18 -2.03
N PHE A 15 -3.77 10.40 -1.49
CA PHE A 15 -4.26 10.83 -0.20
C PHE A 15 -5.70 10.34 0.04
N ALA A 16 -5.81 9.25 0.79
CA ALA A 16 -6.99 9.01 1.60
C ALA A 16 -6.53 8.44 2.94
N SER A 17 -6.93 9.10 4.02
CA SER A 17 -7.03 8.70 5.44
C SER A 17 -6.92 7.24 5.82
N ALA A 18 -7.47 6.37 4.98
CA ALA A 18 -7.61 4.95 5.25
C ALA A 18 -6.73 4.06 4.35
N GLY A 19 -6.23 4.58 3.23
CA GLY A 19 -5.56 3.80 2.20
C GLY A 19 -4.04 3.70 2.35
N VAL A 20 -3.39 4.60 3.09
CA VAL A 20 -1.92 4.58 3.28
C VAL A 20 -1.48 3.41 4.16
N TYR A 21 -2.40 2.84 4.94
CA TYR A 21 -2.24 1.57 5.65
C TYR A 21 -2.83 0.37 4.92
N ALA A 22 -3.64 0.61 3.89
CA ALA A 22 -4.14 -0.47 3.05
C ALA A 22 -3.09 -0.79 1.98
N GLN A 23 -1.96 -1.39 2.40
CA GLN A 23 -1.47 -2.49 1.58
C GLN A 23 -2.69 -3.38 1.32
N PRO A 24 -2.94 -3.81 0.07
CA PRO A 24 -3.99 -4.80 -0.17
C PRO A 24 -3.82 -5.89 0.89
N SER A 25 -4.90 -6.21 1.58
CA SER A 25 -4.79 -7.21 2.64
C SER A 25 -4.19 -8.47 2.00
N GLY A 26 -3.33 -9.21 2.72
CA GLY A 26 -2.74 -10.44 2.13
C GLY A 26 -3.82 -11.33 1.52
N LYS A 27 -5.01 -11.33 2.12
CA LYS A 27 -6.25 -11.93 1.60
C LYS A 27 -6.65 -11.42 0.20
N ASP A 28 -6.71 -10.11 -0.04
CA ASP A 28 -7.09 -9.56 -1.35
C ASP A 28 -6.09 -9.94 -2.45
N GLU A 29 -4.79 -9.98 -2.11
CA GLU A 29 -3.75 -10.41 -3.03
C GLU A 29 -3.89 -11.90 -3.36
N ILE A 30 -4.11 -12.75 -2.36
CA ILE A 30 -4.40 -14.19 -2.52
C ILE A 30 -5.65 -14.38 -3.39
N ILE A 31 -6.75 -13.69 -3.10
CA ILE A 31 -7.98 -13.76 -3.92
C ILE A 31 -7.70 -13.33 -5.36
N SER A 32 -6.87 -12.29 -5.56
CA SER A 32 -6.54 -11.81 -6.91
C SER A 32 -5.71 -12.82 -7.71
N MET A 33 -4.83 -13.59 -7.06
CA MET A 33 -4.08 -14.67 -7.71
C MET A 33 -5.03 -15.73 -8.28
N PHE A 34 -6.10 -16.05 -7.57
CA PHE A 34 -7.02 -17.13 -7.96
C PHE A 34 -8.22 -16.68 -8.77
N LYS A 35 -8.55 -15.39 -8.78
CA LYS A 35 -9.74 -14.88 -9.49
C LYS A 35 -9.74 -15.19 -10.99
N GLN A 36 -8.55 -15.45 -11.55
CA GLN A 36 -8.36 -15.69 -12.98
C GLN A 36 -8.01 -17.14 -13.31
N LEU A 37 -8.05 -18.04 -12.32
CA LEU A 37 -7.76 -19.48 -12.49
C LEU A 37 -9.04 -20.28 -12.23
N ASP A 38 -9.26 -21.35 -13.00
CA ASP A 38 -10.35 -22.28 -12.72
C ASP A 38 -9.93 -23.28 -11.63
N LEU A 39 -10.26 -22.94 -10.38
CA LEU A 39 -9.94 -23.78 -9.23
C LEU A 39 -11.00 -24.85 -8.98
N SER A 40 -10.54 -26.06 -8.67
CA SER A 40 -11.39 -27.15 -8.20
C SER A 40 -12.07 -26.81 -6.85
N ARG A 41 -13.07 -27.61 -6.47
CA ARG A 41 -13.74 -27.44 -5.16
C ARG A 41 -12.78 -27.67 -3.99
N SER A 42 -11.88 -28.65 -4.07
CA SER A 42 -10.89 -28.93 -3.02
C SER A 42 -9.89 -27.78 -2.88
N GLN A 43 -9.34 -27.30 -4.01
CA GLN A 43 -8.41 -26.16 -4.02
C GLN A 43 -9.05 -24.91 -3.40
N LYS A 44 -10.31 -24.61 -3.74
CA LYS A 44 -11.06 -23.49 -3.14
C LYS A 44 -11.23 -23.63 -1.63
N GLN A 45 -11.40 -24.86 -1.12
CA GLN A 45 -11.54 -25.10 0.32
C GLN A 45 -10.20 -24.93 1.04
N GLU A 46 -9.11 -25.44 0.47
CA GLU A 46 -7.75 -25.29 1.02
C GLU A 46 -7.33 -23.81 1.07
N VAL A 47 -7.53 -23.07 -0.02
CA VAL A 47 -7.24 -21.63 -0.07
C VAL A 47 -8.07 -20.85 0.96
N ARG A 48 -9.33 -21.25 1.22
CA ARG A 48 -10.15 -20.64 2.28
C ARG A 48 -9.58 -20.90 3.67
N ALA A 49 -9.12 -22.11 3.94
CA ALA A 49 -8.48 -22.45 5.21
C ALA A 49 -7.20 -21.61 5.43
N ILE A 50 -6.35 -21.50 4.40
CA ILE A 50 -5.15 -20.66 4.43
C ILE A 50 -5.50 -19.19 4.73
N MET A 51 -6.52 -18.64 4.06
CA MET A 51 -6.98 -17.27 4.33
C MET A 51 -7.55 -17.08 5.73
N GLN A 52 -8.20 -18.11 6.29
CA GLN A 52 -8.70 -18.07 7.66
C GLN A 52 -7.55 -18.04 8.66
N GLN A 53 -6.56 -18.93 8.51
CA GLN A 53 -5.37 -18.95 9.35
C GLN A 53 -4.63 -17.60 9.29
N LEU A 54 -4.42 -17.08 8.08
CA LEU A 54 -3.79 -15.77 7.88
C LEU A 54 -4.51 -14.63 8.61
N ARG A 55 -5.85 -14.70 8.69
CA ARG A 55 -6.64 -13.71 9.42
C ARG A 55 -6.41 -13.84 10.92
N GLU A 56 -6.36 -15.05 11.45
CA GLU A 56 -6.12 -15.34 12.86
C GLU A 56 -4.71 -14.88 13.26
N ASP A 57 -3.68 -15.25 12.49
CA ASP A 57 -2.28 -14.85 12.74
C ASP A 57 -2.11 -13.33 12.71
N ASN A 58 -2.75 -12.65 11.75
CA ASN A 58 -2.66 -11.20 11.64
C ASN A 58 -3.53 -10.43 12.63
N SER A 59 -4.48 -11.09 13.30
CA SER A 59 -5.35 -10.44 14.30
C SER A 59 -4.59 -10.01 15.54
N LEU A 60 -3.48 -10.71 15.85
CA LEU A 60 -2.59 -10.41 16.97
C LEU A 60 -1.96 -9.01 16.87
N TYR A 61 -1.76 -8.51 15.64
CA TYR A 61 -1.13 -7.21 15.36
C TYR A 61 -2.15 -6.08 15.16
N ALA A 62 -3.40 -6.26 15.58
CA ALA A 62 -4.43 -5.24 15.47
C ALA A 62 -4.19 -4.04 16.41
N ALA A 63 -3.56 -4.28 17.57
CA ALA A 63 -3.20 -3.26 18.54
C ALA A 63 -2.18 -2.27 17.94
N ASP A 64 -1.06 -2.79 17.40
CA ASP A 64 -0.01 -1.99 16.76
C ASP A 64 -0.57 -1.03 15.70
N LYS A 65 -1.46 -1.54 14.83
CA LYS A 65 -2.08 -0.72 13.79
C LYS A 65 -2.89 0.44 14.37
N SER A 66 -3.54 0.22 15.50
CA SER A 66 -4.32 1.24 16.20
C SER A 66 -3.40 2.27 16.85
N GLU A 67 -2.32 1.83 17.48
CA GLU A 67 -1.31 2.68 18.09
C GLU A 67 -0.59 3.56 17.06
N ILE A 68 -0.08 2.97 15.97
CA ILE A 68 0.57 3.73 14.89
C ILE A 68 -0.40 4.77 14.33
N LYS A 69 -1.69 4.43 14.20
CA LYS A 69 -2.71 5.39 13.74
C LYS A 69 -2.84 6.57 14.71
N LEU A 70 -2.86 6.32 16.02
CA LEU A 70 -2.92 7.39 17.03
C LEU A 70 -1.69 8.29 16.97
N GLN A 71 -0.49 7.73 16.76
CA GLN A 71 0.71 8.54 16.62
C GLN A 71 0.71 9.37 15.33
N ILE A 72 0.21 8.83 14.20
CA ILE A 72 0.00 9.65 12.99
C ILE A 72 -1.00 10.77 13.25
N ASP A 73 -2.11 10.47 13.90
CA ASP A 73 -3.14 11.47 14.21
C ASP A 73 -2.54 12.58 15.09
N SER A 74 -1.65 12.23 16.02
CA SER A 74 -0.89 13.18 16.86
C SER A 74 0.10 14.01 16.05
N LEU A 75 0.88 13.40 15.15
CA LEU A 75 1.77 14.12 14.22
C LEU A 75 1.02 15.17 13.41
N PHE A 76 -0.17 14.83 12.91
CA PHE A 76 -0.98 15.73 12.10
C PHE A 76 -1.69 16.83 12.88
N ALA A 77 -1.77 16.71 14.20
CA ALA A 77 -2.27 17.77 15.06
C ALA A 77 -1.21 18.84 15.35
N LEU A 78 0.07 18.59 15.06
CA LEU A 78 1.14 19.55 15.26
C LEU A 78 1.09 20.69 14.24
N ASP A 79 1.57 21.86 14.65
CA ASP A 79 1.67 23.04 13.78
C ASP A 79 2.78 22.91 12.74
N THR A 80 3.89 22.28 13.14
CA THR A 80 5.09 22.10 12.32
C THR A 80 5.47 20.63 12.23
N TRP A 81 6.25 20.29 11.20
CA TRP A 81 6.70 18.92 10.97
C TRP A 81 7.73 18.51 12.03
N ASP A 82 7.42 17.46 12.79
CA ASP A 82 8.35 16.82 13.71
C ASP A 82 9.01 15.60 13.04
N SER A 83 10.23 15.81 12.56
CA SER A 83 11.03 14.75 11.93
C SER A 83 11.34 13.59 12.88
N ALA A 84 11.56 13.84 14.17
CA ALA A 84 11.91 12.79 15.12
C ALA A 84 10.71 11.87 15.37
N LEU A 85 9.54 12.46 15.61
CA LEU A 85 8.29 11.73 15.78
C LEU A 85 7.89 10.98 14.50
N ALA A 86 8.08 11.60 13.33
CA ALA A 86 7.81 10.96 12.05
C ALA A 86 8.69 9.72 11.80
N ASN A 87 9.99 9.79 12.13
CA ASN A 87 10.88 8.63 12.02
C ASN A 87 10.45 7.51 12.98
N GLY A 88 10.12 7.83 14.24
CA GLY A 88 9.60 6.86 15.19
C GLY A 88 8.33 6.14 14.71
N ILE A 89 7.39 6.89 14.09
CA ILE A 89 6.20 6.30 13.46
C ILE A 89 6.60 5.33 12.34
N VAL A 90 7.54 5.72 11.48
CA VAL A 90 7.98 4.89 10.35
C VAL A 90 8.64 3.61 10.84
N ASP A 91 9.45 3.66 11.89
CA ASP A 91 10.10 2.49 12.49
C ASP A 91 9.08 1.50 13.03
N MET A 92 8.10 1.98 13.81
CA MET A 92 7.01 1.13 14.29
C MET A 92 6.18 0.54 13.13
N GLN A 93 5.92 1.34 12.08
CA GLN A 93 5.28 0.81 10.88
C GLN A 93 6.10 -0.29 10.24
N ILE A 94 7.43 -0.18 10.21
CA ILE A 94 8.31 -1.20 9.59
C ILE A 94 8.19 -2.46 10.41
N LEU A 95 8.42 -2.37 11.71
CA LEU A 95 8.36 -3.49 12.64
C LEU A 95 7.04 -4.26 12.57
N SER A 96 5.90 -3.56 12.71
CA SER A 96 4.57 -4.20 12.65
C SER A 96 4.28 -4.79 11.26
N SER A 97 4.74 -4.12 10.19
CA SER A 97 4.56 -4.63 8.84
C SER A 97 5.45 -5.84 8.52
N THR A 98 6.65 -5.95 9.08
CA THR A 98 7.54 -7.10 8.85
C THR A 98 6.97 -8.36 9.48
N GLN A 99 6.39 -8.25 10.68
CA GLN A 99 5.75 -9.37 11.37
C GLN A 99 4.57 -9.93 10.55
N THR A 100 3.69 -9.06 10.05
CA THR A 100 2.56 -9.49 9.23
C THR A 100 2.96 -9.88 7.80
N ALA A 101 4.06 -9.34 7.27
CA ALA A 101 4.52 -9.64 5.92
C ALA A 101 5.00 -11.08 5.76
N LEU A 102 5.63 -11.66 6.78
CA LEU A 102 6.03 -13.06 6.78
C LEU A 102 4.80 -13.98 6.67
N ASN A 103 3.81 -13.80 7.56
CA ASN A 103 2.56 -14.57 7.55
C ASN A 103 1.87 -14.50 6.17
N ILE A 104 1.82 -13.30 5.57
CA ILE A 104 1.24 -13.10 4.24
C ILE A 104 2.05 -13.85 3.17
N ALA A 105 3.38 -13.83 3.26
CA ALA A 105 4.24 -14.52 2.30
C ALA A 105 4.08 -16.04 2.39
N THR A 106 4.09 -16.59 3.61
CA THR A 106 3.85 -18.01 3.88
C THR A 106 2.48 -18.43 3.36
N ALA A 107 1.42 -17.68 3.66
CA ALA A 107 0.08 -17.98 3.17
C ALA A 107 0.00 -17.93 1.63
N LYS A 108 0.67 -16.98 0.99
CA LYS A 108 0.73 -16.92 -0.48
C LYS A 108 1.48 -18.11 -1.08
N HIS A 109 2.58 -18.51 -0.47
CA HIS A 109 3.33 -19.68 -0.91
C HIS A 109 2.49 -20.95 -0.77
N GLN A 110 1.88 -21.19 0.39
CA GLN A 110 0.96 -22.31 0.61
C GLN A 110 -0.15 -22.33 -0.43
N ALA A 111 -0.78 -21.18 -0.68
CA ALA A 111 -1.86 -21.08 -1.64
C ALA A 111 -1.36 -21.30 -3.09
N PHE A 112 -0.13 -20.91 -3.41
CA PHE A 112 0.51 -21.19 -4.69
C PHE A 112 0.80 -22.70 -4.87
N GLN A 113 1.16 -23.41 -3.80
CA GLN A 113 1.41 -24.86 -3.85
C GLN A 113 0.14 -25.71 -4.02
N VAL A 114 -1.04 -25.16 -3.72
CA VAL A 114 -2.34 -25.81 -4.00
C VAL A 114 -2.64 -25.86 -5.52
N LEU A 115 -1.97 -25.04 -6.33
CA LEU A 115 -2.17 -24.99 -7.77
C LEU A 115 -1.49 -26.16 -8.49
N THR A 116 -2.09 -26.58 -9.61
CA THR A 116 -1.45 -27.50 -10.55
C THR A 116 -0.33 -26.80 -11.32
N ASP A 117 0.60 -27.55 -11.91
CA ASP A 117 1.71 -26.98 -12.69
C ASP A 117 1.23 -26.14 -13.88
N GLU A 118 0.13 -26.55 -14.51
CA GLU A 118 -0.54 -25.79 -15.57
C GLU A 118 -1.07 -24.44 -15.05
N GLN A 119 -1.74 -24.43 -13.89
CA GLN A 119 -2.25 -23.21 -13.25
C GLN A 119 -1.11 -22.28 -12.76
N LYS A 120 -0.01 -22.86 -12.26
CA LYS A 120 1.20 -22.11 -11.86
C LYS A 120 1.81 -21.38 -13.07
N THR A 121 1.88 -22.07 -14.21
CA THR A 121 2.38 -21.51 -15.47
C THR A 121 1.49 -20.35 -15.94
N GLU A 122 0.17 -20.55 -15.98
CA GLU A 122 -0.80 -19.52 -16.37
C GLU A 122 -0.71 -18.26 -15.50
N LEU A 123 -0.51 -18.44 -14.19
CA LEU A 123 -0.35 -17.33 -13.25
C LEU A 123 0.98 -16.57 -13.46
N SER A 124 2.02 -17.26 -13.89
CA SER A 124 3.35 -16.67 -14.11
C SER A 124 3.40 -15.78 -15.35
N GLU A 125 2.67 -16.15 -16.41
CA GLU A 125 2.60 -15.47 -17.70
C GLU A 125 1.67 -14.24 -17.69
N LYS A 126 0.69 -14.21 -16.79
CA LYS A 126 -0.20 -13.05 -16.63
C LYS A 126 0.55 -11.87 -16.01
N THR A 127 0.99 -10.96 -16.87
CA THR A 127 1.52 -9.67 -16.43
C THR A 127 0.40 -8.79 -15.88
N PRO A 128 0.60 -8.13 -14.73
CA PRO A 128 -0.39 -7.19 -14.22
C PRO A 128 -0.50 -6.00 -15.18
N SER A 129 -1.68 -5.87 -15.82
CA SER A 129 -2.03 -4.73 -16.67
C SER A 129 -1.76 -3.39 -15.96
N THR A 130 -0.78 -2.64 -16.47
CA THR A 130 -0.36 -1.34 -15.96
C THR A 130 -1.14 -0.22 -16.62
N ASN A 131 -2.41 -0.05 -16.25
CA ASN A 131 -3.18 1.15 -16.62
C ASN A 131 -3.45 2.00 -15.37
N LYS A 132 -2.40 2.62 -14.80
CA LYS A 132 -2.46 3.29 -13.48
C LYS A 132 -2.30 4.82 -13.49
N GLN A 133 -1.66 5.41 -14.51
CA GLN A 133 -1.38 6.86 -14.55
C GLN A 133 -2.63 7.74 -14.72
N LYS A 134 -3.57 7.37 -15.61
CA LYS A 134 -4.83 8.10 -15.81
C LYS A 134 -5.74 8.14 -14.56
N SER A 135 -5.42 7.35 -13.53
CA SER A 135 -6.21 7.28 -12.30
C SER A 135 -5.87 8.35 -11.27
N ALA A 136 -4.62 8.84 -11.21
CA ALA A 136 -4.19 9.76 -10.16
C ALA A 136 -4.79 11.15 -10.34
N GLN A 137 -4.53 11.81 -11.49
CA GLN A 137 -5.10 13.12 -11.84
C GLN A 137 -6.63 13.14 -11.74
N LYS A 138 -7.31 12.12 -12.28
CA LYS A 138 -8.78 12.03 -12.21
C LYS A 138 -9.31 11.99 -10.78
N LYS A 139 -8.58 11.37 -9.86
CA LYS A 139 -8.98 11.25 -8.47
C LYS A 139 -8.59 12.50 -7.64
N ILE A 140 -7.52 13.24 -7.99
CA ILE A 140 -7.25 14.59 -7.45
C ILE A 140 -8.39 15.52 -7.83
N ALA A 141 -8.72 15.60 -9.12
CA ALA A 141 -9.83 16.43 -9.60
C ALA A 141 -11.16 16.06 -8.91
N LYS A 142 -11.36 14.77 -8.62
CA LYS A 142 -12.53 14.32 -7.83
C LYS A 142 -12.47 14.74 -6.37
N LEU A 143 -11.28 14.77 -5.75
CA LEU A 143 -11.08 15.21 -4.38
C LEU A 143 -11.23 16.74 -4.28
N SER A 144 -10.63 17.49 -5.20
CA SER A 144 -10.78 18.94 -5.36
C SER A 144 -12.26 19.35 -5.37
N ARG A 145 -13.05 18.79 -6.31
CA ARG A 145 -14.50 19.03 -6.38
C ARG A 145 -15.25 18.61 -5.13
N ARG A 146 -14.79 17.59 -4.42
CA ARG A 146 -15.43 17.13 -3.18
C ARG A 146 -15.10 18.03 -2.00
N LEU A 147 -13.91 18.62 -1.96
CA LEU A 147 -13.48 19.50 -0.88
C LEU A 147 -13.78 20.97 -1.17
N ASN A 148 -14.18 21.31 -2.40
CA ASN A 148 -14.32 22.69 -2.87
C ASN A 148 -13.02 23.47 -2.63
N LEU A 149 -11.93 22.97 -3.21
CA LEU A 149 -10.63 23.62 -3.10
C LEU A 149 -10.60 24.90 -3.94
N SER A 150 -9.87 25.92 -3.47
CA SER A 150 -9.56 27.09 -4.29
C SER A 150 -8.54 26.74 -5.38
N GLU A 151 -8.42 27.60 -6.39
CA GLU A 151 -7.40 27.44 -7.44
C GLU A 151 -5.98 27.39 -6.85
N THR A 152 -5.71 28.19 -5.82
CA THR A 152 -4.42 28.19 -5.11
C THR A 152 -4.17 26.89 -4.37
N GLN A 153 -5.17 26.37 -3.64
CA GLN A 153 -5.07 25.08 -2.95
C GLN A 153 -4.87 23.94 -3.95
N ASP A 154 -5.58 23.94 -5.08
CA ASP A 154 -5.42 22.92 -6.12
C ASP A 154 -3.99 22.94 -6.70
N ALA A 155 -3.43 24.11 -6.99
CA ALA A 155 -2.05 24.25 -7.48
C ALA A 155 -1.02 23.74 -6.45
N ASP A 156 -1.19 24.09 -5.17
CA ASP A 156 -0.30 23.64 -4.09
C ASP A 156 -0.33 22.11 -3.95
N LEU A 157 -1.52 21.50 -4.03
CA LEU A 157 -1.68 20.05 -3.97
C LEU A 157 -1.12 19.34 -5.19
N GLU A 158 -1.28 19.90 -6.39
CA GLU A 158 -0.66 19.36 -7.61
C GLU A 158 0.87 19.37 -7.48
N SER A 159 1.46 20.47 -7.02
CA SER A 159 2.90 20.58 -6.80
C SER A 159 3.42 19.56 -5.78
N LEU A 160 2.73 19.40 -4.64
CA LEU A 160 3.07 18.39 -3.63
C LEU A 160 3.05 16.98 -4.20
N MET A 161 2.10 16.69 -5.10
CA MET A 161 1.99 15.37 -5.73
C MET A 161 3.06 15.13 -6.78
N GLU A 162 3.38 16.12 -7.60
CA GLU A 162 4.47 16.04 -8.57
C GLU A 162 5.81 15.79 -7.86
N LYS A 163 6.07 16.51 -6.77
CA LYS A 163 7.26 16.30 -5.93
C LYS A 163 7.29 14.87 -5.37
N GLN A 164 6.20 14.41 -4.75
CA GLN A 164 6.14 13.06 -4.21
C GLN A 164 6.37 11.97 -5.28
N ILE A 165 5.81 12.16 -6.49
CA ILE A 165 6.01 11.24 -7.62
C ILE A 165 7.49 11.21 -7.99
N ALA A 166 8.14 12.37 -8.11
CA ALA A 166 9.56 12.47 -8.41
C ALA A 166 10.42 11.78 -7.32
N ASP A 167 10.17 12.08 -6.04
CA ASP A 167 10.94 11.53 -4.93
C ASP A 167 10.80 10.00 -4.83
N ILE A 168 9.59 9.46 -5.08
CA ILE A 168 9.38 8.00 -5.10
C ILE A 168 9.96 7.36 -6.36
N SER A 169 9.97 8.05 -7.50
CA SER A 169 10.53 7.54 -8.76
C SER A 169 12.03 7.24 -8.65
N ALA A 170 12.74 7.96 -7.78
CA ALA A 170 14.15 7.70 -7.49
C ALA A 170 14.39 6.28 -6.93
N PHE A 171 13.36 5.63 -6.37
CA PHE A 171 13.43 4.27 -5.82
C PHE A 171 12.80 3.20 -6.73
N GLU A 172 12.46 3.52 -7.98
CA GLU A 172 11.69 2.62 -8.84
C GLU A 172 12.43 1.30 -9.11
N SER A 173 13.75 1.36 -9.28
CA SER A 173 14.58 0.17 -9.50
C SER A 173 14.54 -0.76 -8.29
N GLU A 174 14.76 -0.24 -7.08
CA GLU A 174 14.74 -1.01 -5.83
C GLU A 174 13.35 -1.58 -5.54
N ILE A 175 12.31 -0.78 -5.78
CA ILE A 175 10.91 -1.22 -5.65
C ILE A 175 10.65 -2.42 -6.55
N ASN A 176 11.08 -2.35 -7.81
CA ASN A 176 10.83 -3.40 -8.79
C ASN A 176 11.67 -4.65 -8.51
N ALA A 177 12.95 -4.49 -8.18
CA ALA A 177 13.83 -5.58 -7.78
C ALA A 177 13.26 -6.33 -6.56
N HIS A 178 12.85 -5.61 -5.51
CA HIS A 178 12.27 -6.22 -4.32
C HIS A 178 10.94 -6.93 -4.62
N LYS A 179 10.07 -6.38 -5.49
CA LYS A 179 8.85 -7.07 -5.93
C LYS A 179 9.14 -8.38 -6.65
N LEU A 180 10.12 -8.39 -7.55
CA LEU A 180 10.51 -9.59 -8.31
C LEU A 180 11.10 -10.64 -7.37
N ALA A 181 12.02 -10.26 -6.49
CA ALA A 181 12.61 -11.16 -5.50
C ALA A 181 11.54 -11.76 -4.57
N LYS A 182 10.58 -10.96 -4.10
CA LYS A 182 9.43 -11.47 -3.34
C LYS A 182 8.60 -12.47 -4.11
N LYS A 183 8.32 -12.20 -5.39
CA LYS A 183 7.55 -13.11 -6.25
C LYS A 183 8.30 -14.44 -6.40
N ALA A 184 9.60 -14.39 -6.67
CA ALA A 184 10.44 -15.57 -6.81
C ALA A 184 10.43 -16.45 -5.55
N LEU A 185 10.62 -15.86 -4.36
CA LEU A 185 10.58 -16.60 -3.09
C LEU A 185 9.22 -17.25 -2.81
N ILE A 186 8.12 -16.55 -3.14
CA ILE A 186 6.77 -17.09 -2.94
C ILE A 186 6.48 -18.27 -3.89
N GLN A 187 7.01 -18.21 -5.12
CA GLN A 187 6.76 -19.19 -6.17
C GLN A 187 7.77 -20.33 -6.21
N ALA A 188 8.80 -20.30 -5.36
CA ALA A 188 9.75 -21.38 -5.21
C ALA A 188 9.06 -22.67 -4.71
N ASP A 189 9.69 -23.82 -4.98
CA ASP A 189 9.20 -25.12 -4.54
C ASP A 189 9.12 -25.20 -3.01
N GLU A 190 10.10 -24.61 -2.33
CA GLU A 190 10.16 -24.47 -0.87
C GLU A 190 10.27 -23.00 -0.46
N PHE A 191 9.62 -22.64 0.65
CA PHE A 191 9.68 -21.28 1.17
C PHE A 191 10.90 -21.07 2.06
N ASP A 192 11.90 -20.36 1.54
CA ASP A 192 13.07 -19.94 2.31
C ASP A 192 12.76 -18.70 3.16
N GLN A 193 12.51 -18.95 4.45
CA GLN A 193 12.21 -17.91 5.42
C GLN A 193 13.42 -16.99 5.70
N ASP A 194 14.65 -17.51 5.64
CA ASP A 194 15.84 -16.71 5.92
C ASP A 194 16.14 -15.77 4.74
N ALA A 195 16.02 -16.26 3.51
CA ALA A 195 16.10 -15.42 2.32
C ALA A 195 15.00 -14.34 2.31
N TRP A 196 13.79 -14.67 2.77
CA TRP A 196 12.72 -13.68 2.93
C TRP A 196 13.10 -12.59 3.94
N ASN A 197 13.58 -12.98 5.13
CA ASN A 197 13.97 -12.04 6.17
C ASN A 197 15.12 -11.13 5.70
N ASN A 198 16.14 -11.70 5.06
CA ASN A 198 17.24 -10.96 4.45
C ASN A 198 16.75 -9.97 3.39
N LEU A 199 15.82 -10.38 2.52
CA LEU A 199 15.19 -9.50 1.54
C LEU A 199 14.44 -8.33 2.19
N GLN A 200 13.74 -8.58 3.31
CA GLN A 200 13.05 -7.51 4.05
C GLN A 200 14.05 -6.53 4.68
N MET A 201 15.13 -7.02 5.29
CA MET A 201 16.18 -6.20 5.90
C MET A 201 16.88 -5.31 4.88
N ASN A 202 17.31 -5.88 3.75
CA ASN A 202 18.00 -5.14 2.70
C ASN A 202 17.14 -4.02 2.07
N TYR A 203 15.81 -4.17 2.11
CA TYR A 203 14.87 -3.19 1.59
C TYR A 203 14.27 -2.26 2.67
N ALA A 204 14.67 -2.42 3.94
CA ALA A 204 14.09 -1.68 5.06
C ALA A 204 14.32 -0.16 4.92
N SER A 205 15.54 0.26 4.56
CA SER A 205 15.89 1.67 4.38
C SER A 205 15.07 2.33 3.26
N THR A 206 15.01 1.72 2.07
CA THR A 206 14.16 2.21 0.97
C THR A 206 12.70 2.33 1.39
N ARG A 207 12.19 1.34 2.14
CA ARG A 207 10.82 1.37 2.67
C ARG A 207 10.61 2.51 3.66
N ALA A 208 11.59 2.77 4.54
CA ALA A 208 11.55 3.88 5.49
C ALA A 208 11.45 5.22 4.76
N SER A 209 12.35 5.47 3.80
CA SER A 209 12.38 6.70 3.00
C SER A 209 11.04 6.94 2.28
N ILE A 210 10.50 5.92 1.62
CA ILE A 210 9.21 6.02 0.92
C ILE A 210 8.06 6.32 1.90
N ARG A 211 8.07 5.73 3.10
CA ARG A 211 7.05 5.99 4.13
C ARG A 211 7.16 7.39 4.69
N LEU A 212 8.37 7.87 4.91
CA LEU A 212 8.63 9.24 5.37
C LEU A 212 8.14 10.27 4.34
N ILE A 213 8.53 10.12 3.07
CA ILE A 213 8.03 10.97 1.96
C ILE A 213 6.50 11.00 1.94
N LYS A 214 5.86 9.84 2.07
CA LYS A 214 4.40 9.75 2.11
C LYS A 214 3.79 10.44 3.33
N LEU A 215 4.43 10.33 4.48
CA LEU A 215 3.95 10.91 5.73
C LEU A 215 4.07 12.44 5.70
N GLU A 216 5.22 12.94 5.24
CA GLU A 216 5.47 14.38 5.06
C GLU A 216 4.51 14.99 4.05
N THR A 217 4.32 14.34 2.89
CA THR A 217 3.40 14.87 1.88
C THR A 217 1.97 14.93 2.43
N ARG A 218 1.56 13.99 3.30
CA ARG A 218 0.22 14.04 3.93
C ARG A 218 0.10 15.14 4.97
N PHE A 219 1.17 15.39 5.73
CA PHE A 219 1.22 16.50 6.67
C PHE A 219 1.04 17.83 5.91
N ASN A 220 1.84 18.05 4.87
CA ASN A 220 1.77 19.26 4.03
C ASN A 220 0.41 19.39 3.34
N PHE A 221 -0.14 18.29 2.82
CA PHE A 221 -1.49 18.26 2.24
C PHE A 221 -2.54 18.78 3.22
N ARG A 222 -2.48 18.35 4.50
CA ARG A 222 -3.45 18.78 5.52
C ARG A 222 -3.28 20.26 5.86
N LYS A 223 -2.07 20.80 5.80
CA LYS A 223 -1.79 22.23 6.04
C LYS A 223 -2.32 23.16 4.94
N VAL A 224 -2.49 22.65 3.72
CA VAL A 224 -3.14 23.40 2.62
C VAL A 224 -4.65 23.56 2.85
N LEU A 225 -5.27 22.65 3.62
CA LEU A 225 -6.71 22.65 3.84
C LEU A 225 -7.12 23.49 5.06
N ASN A 226 -8.26 24.16 4.95
CA ASN A 226 -8.90 24.79 6.10
C ASN A 226 -9.67 23.78 6.97
N GLU A 227 -10.11 24.20 8.15
CA GLU A 227 -10.80 23.34 9.13
C GLU A 227 -12.06 22.66 8.56
N VAL A 228 -12.87 23.40 7.80
CA VAL A 228 -14.10 22.87 7.17
C VAL A 228 -13.75 21.77 6.16
N GLN A 229 -12.69 21.98 5.37
CA GLN A 229 -12.19 21.01 4.40
C GLN A 229 -11.58 19.78 5.08
N LEU A 230 -10.85 19.96 6.19
CA LEU A 230 -10.30 18.88 7.00
C LEU A 230 -11.39 18.00 7.63
N GLU A 231 -12.46 18.61 8.16
CA GLU A 231 -13.60 17.87 8.69
C GLU A 231 -14.29 17.05 7.57
N LYS A 232 -14.48 17.66 6.40
CA LYS A 232 -15.05 16.99 5.22
C LYS A 232 -14.17 15.84 4.74
N LEU A 233 -12.85 16.03 4.74
CA LEU A 233 -11.87 15.00 4.42
C LEU A 233 -12.00 13.82 5.40
N SER A 234 -12.04 14.08 6.71
CA SER A 234 -12.25 13.05 7.75
C SER A 234 -13.55 12.26 7.53
N LYS A 235 -14.66 12.94 7.23
CA LYS A 235 -15.95 12.30 6.88
C LYS A 235 -15.84 11.41 5.64
N ILE A 236 -15.16 11.87 4.59
CA ILE A 236 -14.91 11.08 3.37
C ILE A 236 -14.11 9.82 3.69
N GLU A 237 -13.12 9.92 4.55
CA GLU A 237 -12.23 8.83 4.95
C GLU A 237 -12.94 7.78 5.78
N ASN A 238 -13.78 8.21 6.73
CA ASN A 238 -14.57 7.32 7.58
C ASN A 238 -15.67 6.59 6.79
N ARG A 239 -16.31 7.25 5.81
CA ARG A 239 -17.30 6.61 4.93
C ARG A 239 -16.72 5.47 4.08
N LYS A 240 -15.48 5.62 3.60
CA LYS A 240 -14.79 4.55 2.84
C LYS A 240 -14.58 3.28 3.68
N LYS A 241 -14.29 3.43 4.98
CA LYS A 241 -14.11 2.29 5.90
C LYS A 241 -15.38 1.47 6.09
N HIS A 242 -16.55 2.11 6.15
CA HIS A 242 -17.83 1.42 6.27
C HIS A 242 -18.30 0.75 4.98
N GLY A 243 -18.00 1.35 3.82
CA GLY A 243 -18.30 0.74 2.52
C GLY A 243 -17.52 -0.55 2.25
N GLN A 244 -16.27 -0.65 2.73
CA GLN A 244 -15.44 -1.85 2.57
C GLN A 244 -15.79 -3.02 3.51
N ARG A 245 -16.62 -2.79 4.54
CA ARG A 245 -17.08 -3.86 5.46
C ARG A 245 -18.36 -4.55 4.98
N ARG A 246 -18.99 -4.07 3.90
CA ARG A 246 -20.30 -4.53 3.39
C ARG A 246 -20.25 -5.20 2.02
N GLY A 247 -19.06 -5.51 1.50
CA GLY A 247 -18.86 -6.30 0.27
C GLY A 247 -17.90 -7.44 0.54
#